data_AF-A0A8C5JCX6-F1
#
_entry.id   AF-A0A8C5JCX6-F1
#
_cell.length_a   1.000
_cell.length_b   1.000
_cell.length_c   1.000
_cell.angle_alpha   90.00
_cell.angle_beta   90.00
_cell.angle_gamma   90.00
#
_symmetry.space_group_name_H-M   'P 1'
#
loop_
_entity.id
_entity.type
_entity.pdbx_description
1 polymer ?
#
loop_
_entity_poly.entity_id
_entity_poly.type
_entity_poly.pdbx_seq_one_letter_code
_entity_poly.pdbx_strand_id
1 'polypeptide(L)' 'MCKRTRDLRRQLRKAIIDHISDSFLDTTVPLLVLIEAAKNGREKEIKEYAAIFREHTKIRWCGIVI' A
#
# COMPACT_ATOMS: atom_id res chain seq x y z
N MET A 1 22.54 20.59 23.06
CA MET A 1 21.11 20.38 22.74
C MET A 1 20.92 19.67 21.40
N CYS A 2 21.44 18.43 21.22
CA CYS A 2 21.44 17.76 19.90
C CYS A 2 21.04 16.28 19.92
N LYS A 3 20.93 15.65 21.10
CA LYS A 3 20.52 14.23 21.22
C LYS A 3 19.01 14.06 20.98
N ARG A 4 18.17 14.84 21.67
CA ARG A 4 16.70 14.78 21.53
C ARG A 4 16.20 15.03 20.10
N THR A 5 16.79 16.00 19.39
CA THR A 5 16.47 16.28 17.97
C THR A 5 17.01 15.23 16.99
N ARG A 6 18.08 14.51 17.36
CA ARG A 6 18.57 13.36 16.58
C ARG A 6 17.67 12.14 16.77
N ASP A 7 17.22 11.89 17.99
CA ASP A 7 16.34 10.77 18.30
C ASP A 7 14.95 10.96 17.69
N LEU A 8 14.42 12.18 17.70
CA LEU A 8 13.17 12.52 17.00
C LEU A 8 13.27 12.27 15.48
N ARG A 9 14.37 12.69 14.84
CA ARG A 9 14.62 12.40 13.40
C ARG A 9 14.76 10.91 13.10
N ARG A 10 15.20 10.11 14.08
CA ARG A 10 15.27 8.65 13.92
C ARG A 10 13.89 8.02 14.07
N GLN A 11 13.07 8.48 15.01
CA GLN A 11 11.68 8.02 15.18
C GLN A 11 10.82 8.36 13.96
N LEU A 12 10.94 9.57 13.42
CA LEU A 12 10.22 9.96 12.19
C LEU A 12 10.63 9.09 11.00
N ARG A 13 11.92 8.84 10.80
CA ARG A 13 12.40 7.93 9.74
C ARG A 13 11.90 6.50 9.95
N LYS A 14 11.88 6.02 11.20
CA LYS A 14 11.36 4.68 11.54
C LYS A 14 9.87 4.58 11.21
N ALA A 15 9.06 5.58 11.56
CA ALA A 15 7.64 5.62 11.24
C ALA A 15 7.37 5.64 9.72
N ILE A 16 8.16 6.42 8.96
CA ILE A 16 8.08 6.44 7.50
C ILE A 16 8.46 5.07 6.92
N ILE A 17 9.55 4.46 7.39
CA ILE A 17 10.02 3.15 6.92
C ILE A 17 9.02 2.05 7.27
N ASP A 18 8.45 2.06 8.47
CA ASP A 18 7.44 1.07 8.87
C ASP A 18 6.17 1.23 8.01
N HIS A 19 5.73 2.47 7.74
CA HIS A 19 4.62 2.73 6.81
C HIS A 19 4.90 2.29 5.38
N ILE A 20 6.10 2.55 4.85
CA ILE A 20 6.54 2.08 3.53
C ILE A 20 6.63 0.54 3.54
N SER A 21 7.21 -0.08 4.56
CA SER A 21 7.36 -1.54 4.63
C SER A 21 6.01 -2.25 4.59
N ASP A 22 5.05 -1.83 5.43
CA ASP A 22 3.69 -2.36 5.42
C ASP A 22 3.00 -2.07 4.08
N SER A 23 3.24 -0.88 3.53
CA SER A 23 2.75 -0.46 2.23
C SER A 23 3.57 -0.99 1.06
N PHE A 24 4.51 -1.92 1.18
CA PHE A 24 5.20 -2.54 0.02
C PHE A 24 5.36 -4.05 0.13
N LEU A 25 5.07 -4.63 1.29
CA LEU A 25 5.10 -6.08 1.52
C LEU A 25 4.16 -6.87 0.58
N ASP A 26 2.93 -6.40 0.34
CA ASP A 26 1.94 -7.11 -0.48
C ASP A 26 1.41 -6.26 -1.66
N THR A 27 2.28 -5.87 -2.60
CA THR A 27 1.85 -5.19 -3.84
C THR A 27 1.30 -6.14 -4.90
N THR A 28 1.70 -7.41 -4.87
CA THR A 28 1.33 -8.42 -5.89
C THR A 28 0.03 -9.14 -5.59
N VAL A 29 -0.38 -9.26 -4.31
CA VAL A 29 -1.57 -10.01 -3.91
C VAL A 29 -2.86 -9.43 -4.52
N PRO A 30 -3.14 -8.11 -4.47
CA PRO A 30 -4.37 -7.56 -5.04
C PRO A 30 -4.48 -7.73 -6.56
N LEU A 31 -3.34 -7.68 -7.27
CA LEU A 31 -3.27 -7.88 -8.72
C LEU A 31 -3.48 -9.35 -9.09
N LEU A 32 -2.88 -10.28 -8.34
CA LEU A 32 -3.06 -11.72 -8.54
C LEU A 32 -4.50 -12.17 -8.31
N VAL A 33 -5.16 -11.64 -7.28
CA VAL A 33 -6.58 -11.90 -7.00
C VAL A 33 -7.48 -11.42 -8.14
N LEU A 34 -7.19 -10.25 -8.71
CA LEU A 34 -7.92 -9.72 -9.86
C LEU A 34 -7.74 -10.59 -11.12
N ILE A 35 -6.51 -11.04 -11.40
CA ILE A 35 -6.20 -11.93 -12.52
C ILE A 35 -6.92 -13.27 -12.37
N GLU A 36 -6.96 -13.82 -11.16
CA GLU A 36 -7.62 -15.10 -10.89
C GLU A 36 -9.15 -14.99 -10.96
N ALA A 37 -9.73 -13.87 -10.50
CA ALA A 37 -11.15 -13.58 -10.70
C ALA A 37 -11.51 -13.42 -12.18
N ALA A 38 -10.62 -12.80 -12.98
CA ALA A 38 -10.76 -12.67 -14.43
C ALA A 38 -10.69 -14.02 -15.16
N LYS A 39 -9.75 -14.90 -14.78
CA LYS A 39 -9.63 -16.26 -15.33
C LYS A 39 -10.85 -17.13 -15.05
N ASN A 40 -11.54 -16.91 -13.93
CA ASN A 40 -12.77 -17.62 -13.58
C ASN A 40 -14.04 -17.02 -14.20
N GLY A 41 -13.95 -15.92 -14.97
CA GLY A 41 -15.08 -15.31 -15.68
C GLY A 41 -16.15 -14.68 -14.78
N ARG A 42 -15.83 -14.38 -13.51
CA ARG A 42 -16.81 -13.87 -12.53
C ARG A 42 -16.89 -12.34 -12.59
N GLU A 43 -17.65 -11.81 -13.56
CA GLU A 43 -17.74 -10.36 -13.84
C GLU A 43 -18.14 -9.47 -12.65
N LYS A 44 -19.01 -9.94 -11.76
CA LYS A 44 -19.39 -9.19 -10.55
C LYS A 44 -18.21 -9.04 -9.59
N GLU A 45 -17.49 -10.12 -9.32
CA GLU A 45 -16.32 -10.12 -8.44
C GLU A 45 -15.17 -9.31 -9.03
N ILE A 46 -14.96 -9.37 -10.35
CA ILE A 46 -13.93 -8.56 -11.02
C ILE A 46 -14.17 -7.07 -10.77
N LYS A 47 -15.43 -6.59 -10.82
CA LYS A 47 -15.75 -5.18 -10.56
C LYS A 47 -15.47 -4.78 -9.11
N GLU A 48 -15.80 -5.64 -8.15
CA GLU A 48 -15.52 -5.40 -6.73
C GLU A 48 -14.01 -5.41 -6.44
N TYR A 49 -13.28 -6.40 -6.96
CA TYR A 49 -11.83 -6.46 -6.82
C TYR A 49 -11.11 -5.32 -7.55
N ALA A 50 -11.63 -4.86 -8.69
CA ALA A 50 -11.09 -3.69 -9.39
C ALA A 50 -11.29 -2.41 -8.58
N ALA A 51 -12.42 -2.26 -7.88
CA ALA A 51 -12.65 -1.15 -6.97
C ALA A 51 -11.69 -1.19 -5.78
N ILE A 52 -11.51 -2.37 -5.16
CA ILE A 52 -10.55 -2.58 -4.07
C ILE A 52 -9.12 -2.28 -4.53
N PHE A 53 -8.72 -2.73 -5.72
CA PHE A 53 -7.41 -2.44 -6.30
C PHE A 53 -7.21 -0.93 -6.54
N ARG A 54 -8.25 -0.25 -7.00
CA ARG A 54 -8.23 1.20 -7.21
C ARG A 54 -8.14 1.98 -5.90
N GLU A 55 -8.82 1.54 -4.86
CA GLU A 55 -8.73 2.08 -3.50
C GLU A 55 -7.31 1.87 -2.94
N HIS A 56 -6.78 0.66 -3.09
CA HIS A 56 -5.43 0.30 -2.68
C HIS A 56 -4.38 1.15 -3.38
N THR A 57 -4.51 1.39 -4.68
CA THR A 57 -3.56 2.23 -5.44
C THR A 57 -3.71 3.72 -5.10
N LYS A 58 -4.92 4.24 -4.87
CA LYS A 58 -5.15 5.63 -4.43
C LYS A 58 -4.56 5.93 -3.06
N ILE A 59 -4.85 5.11 -2.05
CA ILE A 59 -4.37 5.33 -0.67
C ILE A 59 -2.84 5.18 -0.60
N ARG A 60 -2.29 4.22 -1.36
CA ARG A 60 -0.85 3.86 -1.33
C ARG A 60 0.04 4.83 -2.12
N TRP A 61 -0.48 5.47 -3.17
CA TRP A 61 0.27 6.49 -3.94
C TRP A 61 0.13 7.91 -3.37
N CYS A 62 -0.98 8.23 -2.69
CA CYS A 62 -1.17 9.56 -2.10
C CYS A 62 -0.12 9.86 -1.01
N GLY A 63 0.36 8.83 -0.28
CA GLY A 63 1.40 8.98 0.74
C GLY A 63 2.85 9.06 0.21
N ILE A 64 3.09 8.79 -1.09
CA ILE A 64 4.44 8.85 -1.69
C ILE A 64 4.67 10.18 -2.43
N VAL A 65 3.58 10.92 -2.75
CA VAL A 65 3.63 12.16 -3.56
C VAL A 65 3.44 13.44 -2.72
N ILE A 66 3.30 13.34 -1.40
CA ILE A 66 3.29 14.47 -0.44
C ILE A 66 4.58 14.42 0.40
#